data_AF-X1PGP9-F1
#
_entry.id   AF-X1PGP9-F1
#
_cell.length_a   1.000
_cell.length_b   1.000
_cell.length_c   1.000
_cell.angle_alpha   90.00
_cell.angle_beta   90.00
_cell.angle_gamma   90.00
#
_symmetry.space_group_name_H-M   'P 1'
#
loop_
_entity.id
_entity.type
_entity.pdbx_description
1 polymer ?
#
loop_
_entity_poly.entity_id
_entity_poly.type
_entity_poly.pdbx_seq_one_letter_code
_entity_poly.pdbx_strand_id
1 'polypeptide(L)'
;MPIRTARPYAAKAIVEHEFDVDHLNVFVTFRFTMDETVKPPNALWLVEVDAVLKPVTVSAWIDAWTMLLTVPDIAVYPDRVTLEYDGPSFALTTTWSKQWEPWGPILSTDIC
;
A
#
# COMPACT_ATOMS: atom_id res chain seq x y z
N MET A 1 -35.17 -6.04 12.14
CA MET A 1 -33.77 -5.83 12.57
C MET A 1 -33.02 -5.21 11.41
N PRO A 2 -32.44 -4.01 11.52
CA PRO A 2 -31.68 -3.46 10.41
C PRO A 2 -30.37 -4.24 10.31
N ILE A 3 -30.15 -4.86 9.14
CA ILE A 3 -28.92 -5.53 8.75
C ILE A 3 -27.80 -4.50 8.89
N ARG A 4 -26.83 -4.74 9.79
CA ARG A 4 -25.61 -3.92 9.90
C ARG A 4 -25.00 -3.88 8.51
N THR A 5 -25.00 -2.68 7.93
CA THR A 5 -24.51 -2.34 6.60
C THR A 5 -23.21 -3.11 6.35
N ALA A 6 -23.27 -4.10 5.45
CA ALA A 6 -22.07 -4.68 4.86
C ALA A 6 -21.31 -3.51 4.26
N ARG A 7 -20.26 -3.04 4.95
CA ARG A 7 -19.40 -1.99 4.42
C ARG A 7 -18.88 -2.56 3.10
N PRO A 8 -19.24 -2.00 1.93
CA PRO A 8 -18.89 -2.63 0.66
C PRO A 8 -17.38 -2.58 0.37
N TYR A 9 -16.62 -1.90 1.24
CA TYR A 9 -15.29 -1.39 0.97
C TYR A 9 -14.33 -1.70 2.13
N ALA A 10 -13.18 -2.26 1.78
CA ALA A 10 -12.11 -2.63 2.71
C ALA A 10 -11.05 -1.53 2.90
N ALA A 11 -11.12 -0.44 2.12
CA ALA A 11 -10.07 0.57 1.98
C ALA A 11 -9.90 1.46 3.22
N LYS A 12 -9.29 0.91 4.26
CA LYS A 12 -8.48 1.67 5.21
C LYS A 12 -7.16 0.92 5.33
N ALA A 13 -6.11 1.54 4.83
CA ALA A 13 -4.74 1.09 4.98
C ALA A 13 -4.00 2.05 5.91
N ILE A 14 -3.10 1.51 6.71
CA ILE A 14 -2.05 2.27 7.40
C ILE A 14 -0.81 2.14 6.51
N VAL A 15 -0.18 3.26 6.19
CA VAL A 15 1.05 3.27 5.39
C VAL A 15 2.18 3.67 6.32
N GLU A 16 3.16 2.80 6.40
CA GLU A 16 4.37 3.00 7.17
C GLU A 16 5.58 2.88 6.25
N HIS A 17 6.71 3.48 6.60
CA HIS A 17 7.93 3.36 5.82
C HIS A 17 9.15 3.21 6.71
N GLU A 18 10.15 2.57 6.15
CA GLU A 18 11.48 2.40 6.71
C GLU A 18 12.49 2.73 5.61
N PHE A 19 13.38 3.67 5.90
CA PHE A 19 14.49 3.99 5.02
C PHE A 19 15.67 3.08 5.35
N ASP A 20 16.14 2.35 4.36
CA ASP A 20 17.39 1.60 4.39
C ASP A 20 18.43 2.32 3.50
N VAL A 21 19.69 1.89 3.58
CA VAL A 21 20.88 2.56 3.03
C VAL A 21 20.69 3.19 1.64
N ASP A 22 20.00 2.51 0.72
CA ASP A 22 19.80 2.94 -0.67
C ASP A 22 18.35 2.80 -1.20
N HIS A 23 17.42 2.40 -0.35
CA HIS A 23 16.04 2.12 -0.75
C HIS A 23 15.05 2.38 0.38
N LEU A 24 13.79 2.53 -0.01
CA LEU A 24 12.68 2.77 0.90
C LEU A 24 11.75 1.55 0.89
N ASN A 25 11.55 0.99 2.08
CA ASN A 25 10.58 -0.07 2.32
C ASN A 25 9.30 0.57 2.84
N VAL A 26 8.22 0.47 2.07
CA VAL A 26 6.90 0.99 2.43
C VAL A 26 6.01 -0.19 2.79
N PHE A 27 5.53 -0.20 4.02
CA PHE A 27 4.62 -1.20 4.55
C PHE A 27 3.19 -0.69 4.46
N VAL A 28 2.34 -1.48 3.83
CA VAL A 28 0.93 -1.17 3.68
C VAL A 28 0.14 -2.18 4.47
N THR A 29 -0.40 -1.76 5.60
CA THR A 29 -1.16 -2.60 6.52
C THR A 29 -2.65 -2.39 6.33
N PHE A 30 -3.35 -3.42 5.85
CA PHE A 30 -4.77 -3.41 5.59
C PHE A 30 -5.59 -3.71 6.83
N ARG A 31 -6.75 -3.06 6.93
CA ARG A 31 -7.71 -3.31 8.00
C ARG A 31 -8.28 -4.74 7.99
N PHE A 32 -8.28 -5.42 6.86
CA PHE A 32 -8.91 -6.74 6.67
C PHE A 32 -7.95 -7.70 5.99
N THR A 33 -8.17 -9.01 6.18
CA THR A 33 -7.35 -10.04 5.55
C THR A 33 -7.52 -10.06 4.03
N MET A 34 -6.39 -10.15 3.36
CA MET A 34 -6.23 -10.11 1.92
C MET A 34 -5.92 -11.49 1.37
N ASP A 35 -6.23 -11.68 0.09
CA ASP A 35 -5.80 -12.86 -0.63
C ASP A 35 -4.34 -12.71 -1.07
N GLU A 36 -3.44 -13.38 -0.35
CA GLU A 36 -2.00 -13.36 -0.59
C GLU A 36 -1.60 -14.00 -1.93
N THR A 37 -2.50 -14.75 -2.56
CA THR A 37 -2.24 -15.37 -3.87
C THR A 37 -2.29 -14.37 -5.02
N VAL A 38 -2.84 -13.17 -4.77
CA VAL A 38 -2.95 -12.12 -5.79
C VAL A 38 -2.17 -10.88 -5.38
N LYS A 39 -1.34 -10.41 -6.31
CA LYS A 39 -0.54 -9.19 -6.14
C LYS A 39 -1.03 -8.10 -7.09
N PRO A 40 -1.26 -6.86 -6.61
CA PRO A 40 -1.53 -5.75 -7.52
C PRO A 40 -0.29 -5.43 -8.37
N PRO A 41 -0.47 -5.00 -9.64
CA PRO A 41 0.62 -4.50 -10.46
C PRO A 41 1.36 -3.36 -9.75
N ASN A 42 2.69 -3.39 -9.81
CA ASN A 42 3.53 -2.38 -9.17
C ASN A 42 3.22 -0.95 -9.64
N ALA A 43 2.81 -0.79 -10.91
CA ALA A 43 2.49 0.50 -11.52
C ALA A 43 1.24 1.19 -10.95
N LEU A 44 0.41 0.49 -10.17
CA LEU A 44 -0.76 1.10 -9.51
C LEU A 44 -0.40 1.75 -8.17
N TRP A 45 0.81 1.53 -7.69
CA TRP A 45 1.34 2.16 -6.48
C TRP A 45 2.10 3.41 -6.87
N LEU A 46 1.55 4.57 -6.50
CA LEU A 46 2.16 5.86 -6.71
C LEU A 46 2.83 6.29 -5.41
N VAL A 47 4.14 6.04 -5.31
CA VAL A 47 4.95 6.50 -4.17
C VAL A 47 5.56 7.85 -4.54
N GLU A 48 5.27 8.87 -3.75
CA GLU A 48 5.89 10.19 -3.88
C GLU A 48 6.83 10.40 -2.69
N VAL A 49 8.11 10.63 -2.99
CA VAL A 49 9.18 10.90 -2.02
C VAL A 49 9.66 12.33 -2.26
N ASP A 50 9.49 13.21 -1.29
CA ASP A 50 9.85 14.65 -1.36
C ASP A 50 9.33 15.35 -2.63
N ALA A 51 8.05 15.12 -2.96
CA ALA A 51 7.39 15.62 -4.17
C ALA A 51 7.92 15.04 -5.50
N VAL A 52 8.67 13.93 -5.44
CA VAL A 52 9.16 13.19 -6.61
C VAL A 52 8.49 11.82 -6.66
N LEU A 53 7.80 11.53 -7.76
CA LEU A 53 7.23 10.22 -8.00
C LEU A 53 8.34 9.19 -8.21
N LYS A 54 8.30 8.10 -7.44
CA LYS A 54 9.26 7.01 -7.49
C LYS A 54 8.55 5.68 -7.79
N PRO A 55 9.07 4.87 -8.72
CA PRO A 55 8.44 3.60 -9.06
C PRO A 55 8.68 2.55 -7.98
N VAL A 56 7.64 1.79 -7.65
CA VAL A 56 7.77 0.55 -6.87
C VAL A 56 8.35 -0.53 -7.79
N THR A 57 9.49 -1.12 -7.42
CA THR A 57 10.13 -2.17 -8.24
C THR A 57 9.84 -3.57 -7.73
N VAL A 58 9.74 -3.72 -6.41
CA VAL A 58 9.40 -5.00 -5.76
C VAL A 58 8.21 -4.79 -4.86
N SER A 59 7.33 -5.78 -4.83
CA SER A 59 6.27 -5.82 -3.83
C SER A 59 5.99 -7.26 -3.44
N ALA A 60 5.69 -7.49 -2.17
CA ALA A 60 5.49 -8.83 -1.60
C ALA A 60 4.53 -8.77 -0.41
N TRP A 61 3.74 -9.81 -0.22
CA TRP A 61 2.97 -10.00 1.00
C TRP A 61 3.92 -10.47 2.12
N ILE A 62 3.87 -9.81 3.28
CA ILE A 62 4.54 -10.27 4.50
C ILE A 62 3.61 -11.22 5.25
N ASP A 63 2.33 -10.86 5.29
CA ASP A 63 1.25 -11.63 5.89
C ASP A 63 -0.10 -11.26 5.23
N ALA A 64 -1.19 -11.83 5.72
CA ALA A 64 -2.55 -11.60 5.21
C ALA A 64 -3.04 -10.15 5.34
N TRP A 65 -2.35 -9.26 6.05
CA TRP A 65 -2.71 -7.86 6.26
C TRP A 65 -1.66 -6.91 5.71
N THR A 66 -0.40 -7.32 5.60
CA THR A 66 0.71 -6.41 5.39
C THR A 66 1.40 -6.70 4.06
N MET A 67 1.49 -5.69 3.22
CA MET A 67 2.24 -5.74 1.97
C MET A 67 3.48 -4.84 2.06
N LEU A 68 4.64 -5.38 1.72
CA LEU A 68 5.87 -4.63 1.52
C LEU A 68 5.95 -4.13 0.08
N LEU A 69 6.26 -2.85 -0.09
CA LEU A 69 6.63 -2.22 -1.36
C LEU A 69 8.05 -1.71 -1.23
N THR A 70 8.92 -2.03 -2.18
CA THR A 70 10.31 -1.54 -2.20
C THR A 70 10.47 -0.53 -3.32
N VAL A 71 10.98 0.64 -2.95
CA VAL A 71 11.31 1.74 -3.84
C VAL A 71 12.82 1.95 -3.81
N PRO A 72 13.55 1.65 -4.89
CA PRO A 72 15.00 1.79 -4.93
C PRO A 72 15.41 3.24 -5.22
N ASP A 73 16.72 3.48 -5.23
CA ASP A 73 17.35 4.74 -5.65
C ASP A 73 16.89 5.94 -4.81
N ILE A 74 16.81 5.72 -3.50
CA ILE A 74 16.58 6.76 -2.50
C ILE A 74 17.93 7.06 -1.84
N ALA A 75 18.57 8.13 -2.31
CA ALA A 75 19.95 8.45 -1.96
C ALA A 75 20.12 9.06 -0.56
N VAL A 76 19.03 9.62 0.00
CA VAL A 76 19.01 10.28 1.29
C VAL A 76 17.69 9.96 1.99
N TYR A 77 17.73 9.96 3.31
CA TYR A 77 16.53 9.80 4.12
C TYR A 77 15.52 10.91 3.75
N PRO A 78 14.28 10.56 3.35
CA PRO A 78 13.32 11.54 2.84
C PRO A 78 12.62 12.32 3.95
N ASP A 79 12.28 13.58 3.69
CA ASP A 79 11.52 14.41 4.63
C ASP A 79 10.02 14.07 4.60
N ARG A 80 9.52 13.62 3.45
CA ARG A 80 8.11 13.29 3.24
C ARG A 80 7.93 12.16 2.25
N VAL A 81 7.20 11.14 2.68
CA VAL A 81 6.77 10.03 1.82
C VAL A 81 5.25 9.95 1.81
N THR A 82 4.66 9.85 0.63
CA THR A 82 3.24 9.55 0.47
C THR A 82 3.02 8.37 -0.45
N LEU A 83 2.01 7.57 -0.15
CA LEU A 83 1.58 6.45 -0.98
C LEU A 83 0.14 6.65 -1.42
N GLU A 84 -0.06 6.62 -2.72
CA GLU A 84 -1.35 6.60 -3.38
C GLU A 84 -1.56 5.26 -4.10
N TYR A 85 -2.81 4.81 -4.11
CA TYR A 85 -3.22 3.64 -4.87
C TYR A 85 -4.22 4.08 -5.92
N ASP A 86 -3.76 4.18 -7.16
CA ASP A 86 -4.54 4.75 -8.28
C ASP A 86 -5.67 3.82 -8.73
N GLY A 87 -5.48 2.51 -8.57
CA GLY A 87 -6.51 1.48 -8.66
C GLY A 87 -7.50 1.57 -9.86
N PRO A 88 -8.57 0.77 -9.82
CA PRO A 88 -8.65 -0.48 -9.09
C PRO A 88 -7.92 -1.61 -9.85
N SER A 89 -7.15 -2.44 -9.15
CA SER A 89 -6.78 -3.76 -9.69
C SER A 89 -7.98 -4.68 -9.54
N PHE A 90 -8.54 -5.19 -10.64
CA PHE A 90 -9.64 -6.17 -10.60
C PHE A 90 -9.28 -7.49 -9.92
N ALA A 91 -7.99 -7.76 -9.78
CA ALA A 91 -7.50 -8.98 -9.18
C ALA A 91 -7.35 -8.87 -7.64
N LEU A 92 -7.33 -7.64 -7.10
CA LEU A 92 -7.06 -7.43 -5.68
C LEU A 92 -8.35 -7.51 -4.85
N THR A 93 -8.56 -8.66 -4.20
CA THR A 93 -9.74 -8.90 -3.39
C THR A 93 -9.41 -9.32 -1.97
N THR A 94 -10.28 -8.99 -1.02
CA THR A 94 -10.26 -9.60 0.31
C THR A 94 -10.58 -11.09 0.25
N THR A 95 -10.32 -11.82 1.33
CA THR A 95 -10.68 -13.24 1.51
C THR A 95 -12.18 -13.56 1.35
N TRP A 96 -13.03 -12.53 1.29
CA TRP A 96 -14.47 -12.60 1.10
C TRP A 96 -14.92 -11.87 -0.17
N SER A 97 -14.02 -11.81 -1.16
CA SER A 97 -14.25 -11.34 -2.54
C SER A 97 -14.71 -9.89 -2.68
N LYS A 98 -14.24 -9.00 -1.81
CA LYS A 98 -14.44 -7.54 -1.96
C LYS A 98 -13.23 -6.88 -2.58
N GLN A 99 -13.46 -6.10 -3.63
CA GLN A 99 -12.43 -5.33 -4.33
C GLN A 99 -12.02 -4.09 -3.54
N TRP A 100 -10.81 -3.59 -3.80
CA TRP A 100 -10.33 -2.33 -3.27
C TRP A 100 -10.77 -1.13 -4.10
N GLU A 101 -11.03 -0.03 -3.42
CA GLU A 101 -11.20 1.26 -4.06
C GLU A 101 -9.84 1.97 -4.16
N PRO A 102 -9.64 2.79 -5.20
CA PRO A 102 -8.52 3.71 -5.21
C PRO A 102 -8.60 4.63 -4.00
N TRP A 103 -7.44 5.01 -3.47
CA TRP A 103 -7.34 5.98 -2.39
C TRP A 103 -6.30 7.03 -2.74
N GLY A 104 -6.60 8.27 -2.39
CA GLY A 104 -5.67 9.38 -2.56
C GLY A 104 -4.46 9.28 -1.62
N PRO A 105 -3.47 10.18 -1.77
CA PRO A 105 -2.18 10.07 -1.11
C PRO A 105 -2.30 10.02 0.42
N ILE A 106 -1.80 8.94 1.01
CA ILE A 106 -1.66 8.76 2.46
C ILE A 106 -0.23 9.13 2.83
N LEU A 107 -0.08 10.05 3.79
CA LEU A 107 1.22 10.35 4.40
C LEU A 107 1.67 9.14 5.21
N SER A 108 2.83 8.58 4.87
CA SER A 108 3.37 7.44 5.61
C SER A 108 3.98 7.88 6.93
N THR A 109 3.86 7.03 7.94
CA THR A 109 4.57 7.19 9.22
C THR A 109 5.90 6.45 9.18
N ASP A 110 6.95 7.04 9.73
CA ASP A 110 8.25 6.39 9.85
C ASP A 110 8.23 5.36 10.99
N ILE A 111 8.85 4.20 10.78
CA ILE A 111 8.96 3.11 11.78
C ILE A 111 10.26 3.19 12.60
N CYS A 112 11.11 4.22 12.38
CA CYS A 112 12.40 4.41 13.07
C CYS A 112 12.42 4.12 14.58
#